data_AF-A0A6J4YNH4-F1
#
_entry.id   AF-A0A6J4YNH4-F1
#
_cell.length_a   1.000
_cell.length_b   1.000
_cell.length_c   1.000
_cell.angle_alpha   90.00
_cell.angle_beta   90.00
_cell.angle_gamma   90.00
#
_symmetry.space_group_name_H-M   'P 1'
#
loop_
_entity.id
_entity.type
_entity.pdbx_description
1 polymer ?
#
loop_
_entity_poly.entity_id
_entity_poly.type
_entity_poly.pdbx_seq_one_letter_code
_entity_poly.pdbx_strand_id
1 'polypeptide(L)'
;MRQENLKIEIGTASESFFRITALKDRIHLIIDFVNDVEFHYGGFEKADFFPKIDSWRNILSNKLSAMSRLEPKDIADTLFIAKKYPFDWPEIIEEARSKDLWVSPLDISKIIKEFPIKLFGSIKWIVSADEKVLNKKRLQMHDDIFYGRSNSLAE
;
A
#
# COMPACT_ATOMS: atom_id res chain seq x y z
N MET A 1 -12.10 -32.13 9.28
CA MET A 1 -10.89 -31.66 9.99
C MET A 1 -11.35 -30.75 11.13
N ARG A 2 -11.39 -31.24 12.37
CA ARG A 2 -11.83 -30.44 13.54
C ARG A 2 -10.71 -29.47 13.91
N GLN A 3 -10.90 -28.17 13.67
CA GLN A 3 -10.02 -27.13 14.22
C GLN A 3 -10.45 -26.86 15.65
N GLU A 4 -9.97 -27.68 16.59
CA GLU A 4 -10.10 -27.35 18.00
C GLU A 4 -9.33 -26.04 18.26
N ASN A 5 -10.01 -25.06 18.84
CA ASN A 5 -9.53 -23.73 19.25
C ASN A 5 -9.38 -22.62 18.18
N LEU A 6 -10.03 -22.71 17.01
CA LEU A 6 -10.18 -21.54 16.13
C LEU A 6 -11.43 -20.75 16.54
N LYS A 7 -11.26 -19.55 17.10
CA LYS A 7 -12.35 -18.62 17.38
C LYS A 7 -12.50 -17.65 16.21
N ILE A 8 -13.71 -17.54 15.67
CA ILE A 8 -14.05 -16.57 14.62
C ILE A 8 -14.90 -15.47 15.24
N GLU A 9 -14.48 -14.22 15.04
CA GLU A 9 -15.21 -13.02 15.44
C GLU A 9 -15.56 -12.21 14.20
N ILE A 10 -16.84 -11.90 14.04
CA ILE A 10 -17.29 -10.99 12.99
C ILE A 10 -17.14 -9.56 13.52
N GLY A 11 -16.36 -8.75 12.81
CA GLY A 11 -16.19 -7.34 13.10
C GLY A 11 -17.24 -6.49 12.39
N THR A 12 -16.78 -5.42 11.73
CA THR A 12 -17.64 -4.58 10.91
C THR A 12 -18.22 -5.37 9.74
N ALA A 13 -19.53 -5.26 9.56
CA ALA A 13 -20.26 -5.80 8.42
C ALA A 13 -21.13 -4.68 7.83
N SER A 14 -20.83 -4.30 6.59
CA SER A 14 -21.60 -3.36 5.77
C SER A 14 -21.74 -3.91 4.36
N GLU A 15 -22.48 -3.21 3.50
CA GLU A 15 -22.68 -3.62 2.10
C GLU A 15 -21.37 -3.67 1.29
N SER A 16 -20.40 -2.82 1.60
CA SER A 16 -19.14 -2.72 0.86
C SER A 16 -17.92 -3.28 1.60
N PHE A 17 -18.08 -3.65 2.87
CA PHE A 17 -16.97 -4.08 3.71
C PHE A 17 -17.39 -5.12 4.74
N PHE A 18 -16.64 -6.20 4.82
CA PHE A 18 -16.84 -7.24 5.82
C PHE A 18 -15.51 -7.67 6.43
N ARG A 19 -15.37 -7.56 7.75
CA ARG A 19 -14.15 -7.95 8.48
C ARG A 19 -14.41 -9.18 9.34
N ILE A 20 -13.54 -10.17 9.21
CA ILE A 20 -13.48 -11.34 10.08
C ILE A 20 -12.16 -11.31 10.83
N THR A 21 -12.18 -11.61 12.13
CA THR A 21 -10.97 -11.92 12.89
C THR A 21 -10.98 -13.39 13.25
N ALA A 22 -9.93 -14.11 12.85
CA ALA A 22 -9.67 -15.50 13.20
C ALA A 22 -8.59 -15.54 14.28
N LEU A 23 -8.93 -16.07 15.46
CA LEU A 23 -8.03 -16.16 16.60
C LEU A 23 -7.69 -17.63 16.87
N LYS A 24 -6.39 -17.90 16.96
CA LYS A 24 -5.86 -19.19 17.41
C LYS A 24 -4.63 -18.95 18.29
N ASP A 25 -4.67 -19.45 19.51
CA ASP A 25 -3.64 -19.23 20.53
C ASP A 25 -3.36 -17.73 20.76
N ARG A 26 -2.17 -17.22 20.41
CA ARG A 26 -1.80 -15.80 20.47
C ARG A 26 -1.80 -15.11 19.10
N ILE A 27 -2.27 -15.79 18.06
CA ILE A 27 -2.27 -15.30 16.68
C ILE A 27 -3.65 -14.76 16.36
N HIS A 28 -3.69 -13.49 15.97
CA HIS A 28 -4.90 -12.82 15.49
C HIS A 28 -4.73 -12.55 14.00
N LEU A 29 -5.53 -13.23 13.16
CA LEU A 29 -5.57 -13.00 11.72
C LEU A 29 -6.80 -12.15 11.41
N ILE A 30 -6.58 -10.95 10.90
CA ILE A 30 -7.65 -10.08 10.39
C ILE A 30 -7.79 -10.36 8.90
N ILE A 31 -9.02 -10.61 8.46
CA ILE A 31 -9.39 -10.88 7.07
C ILE A 31 -10.44 -9.85 6.67
N ASP A 32 -10.10 -9.04 5.68
CA ASP A 32 -10.97 -8.00 5.15
C ASP A 32 -11.47 -8.38 3.77
N PHE A 33 -12.79 -8.37 3.61
CA PHE A 33 -13.47 -8.44 2.33
C PHE A 33 -13.93 -7.04 1.99
N VAL A 34 -13.37 -6.49 0.93
CA VAL A 34 -13.73 -5.18 0.39
C VAL A 34 -14.39 -5.44 -0.95
N ASN A 35 -15.60 -4.91 -1.14
CA ASN A 35 -16.18 -4.86 -2.48
C ASN A 35 -15.42 -3.76 -3.24
N ASP A 36 -14.55 -4.20 -4.15
CA ASP A 36 -13.66 -3.32 -4.87
C ASP A 36 -14.44 -2.36 -5.79
N VAL A 37 -13.87 -1.18 -6.02
CA VAL A 37 -14.41 -0.16 -6.93
C VAL A 37 -14.17 -0.56 -8.39
N GLU A 38 -14.94 0.03 -9.32
CA GLU A 38 -14.92 -0.35 -10.75
C GLU A 38 -13.55 -0.26 -11.43
N PHE A 39 -12.63 0.56 -10.90
CA PHE A 39 -11.32 0.81 -11.50
C PHE A 39 -10.25 -0.15 -10.97
N HIS A 40 -9.88 -1.14 -11.79
CA HIS A 40 -8.78 -2.07 -11.52
C HIS A 40 -7.72 -1.97 -12.63
N TYR A 41 -6.46 -1.78 -12.24
CA TYR A 41 -5.36 -1.57 -13.19
C TYR A 41 -4.36 -2.72 -13.16
N GLY A 42 -3.94 -3.19 -14.33
CA GLY A 42 -3.11 -4.38 -14.48
C GLY A 42 -3.90 -5.68 -14.40
N GLY A 43 -3.19 -6.81 -14.49
CA GLY A 43 -3.76 -8.15 -14.42
C GLY A 43 -3.76 -8.73 -13.01
N PHE A 44 -3.94 -10.05 -12.93
CA PHE A 44 -3.70 -10.80 -11.70
C PHE A 44 -2.41 -11.60 -11.82
N GLU A 45 -1.65 -11.61 -10.75
CA GLU A 45 -0.49 -12.46 -10.55
C GLU A 45 -0.89 -13.74 -9.80
N LYS A 46 -0.01 -14.75 -9.83
CA LYS A 46 -0.20 -16.00 -9.10
C LYS A 46 1.04 -16.37 -8.30
N ALA A 47 0.83 -16.96 -7.13
CA ALA A 47 1.85 -17.65 -6.36
C ALA A 47 1.34 -19.06 -6.00
N ASP A 48 2.23 -19.93 -5.54
CA ASP A 48 1.93 -21.35 -5.27
C ASP A 48 0.70 -21.55 -4.37
N PHE A 49 0.52 -20.69 -3.37
CA PHE A 49 -0.57 -20.75 -2.40
C PHE A 49 -1.67 -19.70 -2.61
N PHE A 50 -1.46 -18.72 -3.50
CA PHE A 50 -2.45 -17.69 -3.82
C PHE A 50 -2.65 -17.59 -5.33
N PRO A 51 -3.73 -18.17 -5.87
CA PRO A 51 -3.94 -18.26 -7.32
C PRO A 51 -4.32 -16.93 -7.97
N LYS A 52 -4.71 -15.94 -7.16
CA LYS A 52 -5.15 -14.62 -7.62
C LYS A 52 -4.64 -13.55 -6.67
N ILE A 53 -3.53 -12.93 -7.04
CA ILE A 53 -2.90 -11.81 -6.36
C ILE A 53 -3.06 -10.59 -7.27
N ASP A 54 -3.31 -9.45 -6.66
CA ASP A 54 -3.42 -8.21 -7.38
C ASP A 54 -2.07 -7.76 -7.99
N SER A 55 -2.10 -7.02 -9.09
CA SER A 55 -0.86 -6.53 -9.72
C SER A 55 -0.18 -5.48 -8.85
N TRP A 56 1.14 -5.33 -8.99
CA TRP A 56 1.87 -4.26 -8.31
C TRP A 56 1.32 -2.86 -8.66
N ARG A 57 0.76 -2.70 -9.87
CA ARG A 57 0.21 -1.45 -10.37
C ARG A 57 -1.12 -1.10 -9.68
N ASN A 58 -2.01 -2.06 -9.51
CA ASN A 58 -3.23 -1.86 -8.73
C ASN A 58 -2.93 -1.62 -7.25
N ILE A 59 -1.99 -2.39 -6.69
CA ILE A 59 -1.55 -2.24 -5.29
C ILE A 59 -0.97 -0.83 -5.08
N LEU A 60 -0.10 -0.36 -5.98
CA LEU A 60 0.50 0.96 -5.89
C LEU A 60 -0.55 2.08 -5.94
N SER A 61 -1.49 2.01 -6.88
CA SER A 61 -2.56 3.01 -6.95
C SER A 61 -3.45 2.99 -5.70
N ASN A 62 -3.77 1.81 -5.14
CA ASN A 62 -4.49 1.71 -3.87
C ASN A 62 -3.71 2.31 -2.69
N LYS A 63 -2.38 2.15 -2.67
CA LYS A 63 -1.52 2.77 -1.64
C LYS A 63 -1.50 4.29 -1.74
N LEU A 64 -1.48 4.85 -2.95
CA LEU A 64 -1.60 6.30 -3.14
C LEU A 64 -2.97 6.81 -2.69
N SER A 65 -4.07 6.15 -3.05
CA SER A 65 -5.42 6.53 -2.62
C SER A 65 -5.61 6.48 -1.11
N ALA A 66 -4.92 5.58 -0.40
CA ALA A 66 -4.98 5.48 1.06
C ALA A 66 -4.02 6.44 1.80
N MET A 67 -3.11 7.12 1.09
CA MET A 67 -2.00 7.86 1.69
C MET A 67 -2.44 9.05 2.56
N SER A 68 -3.66 9.56 2.38
CA SER A 68 -4.28 10.59 3.24
C SER A 68 -4.45 10.16 4.70
N ARG A 69 -4.41 8.85 4.99
CA ARG A 69 -4.44 8.30 6.36
C ARG A 69 -3.11 8.48 7.11
N LEU A 70 -2.05 8.85 6.39
CA LEU A 70 -0.69 9.04 6.93
C LEU A 70 -0.13 7.80 7.64
N GLU A 71 -0.61 6.61 7.26
CA GLU A 71 -0.12 5.34 7.79
C GLU A 71 1.31 5.08 7.29
N PRO A 72 2.31 4.91 8.17
CA PRO A 72 3.72 4.76 7.78
C PRO A 72 3.98 3.62 6.78
N LYS A 73 3.17 2.56 6.87
CA LYS A 73 3.26 1.39 5.99
C LYS A 73 2.91 1.72 4.55
N ASP A 74 1.97 2.62 4.30
CA ASP A 74 1.57 2.93 2.92
C ASP A 74 2.68 3.67 2.17
N ILE A 75 3.42 4.54 2.85
CA ILE A 75 4.61 5.20 2.29
C ILE A 75 5.76 4.20 2.11
N ALA A 76 5.96 3.30 3.07
CA ALA A 76 6.95 2.23 2.94
C ALA A 76 6.65 1.34 1.72
N ASP A 77 5.44 0.82 1.62
CA ASP A 77 5.02 -0.07 0.52
C ASP A 77 5.19 0.65 -0.83
N THR A 78 4.76 1.92 -0.93
CA THR A 78 4.96 2.76 -2.13
C THR A 78 6.44 2.86 -2.51
N LEU A 79 7.32 3.14 -1.53
CA LEU A 79 8.77 3.21 -1.77
C LEU A 79 9.35 1.88 -2.26
N PHE A 80 8.98 0.77 -1.65
CA PHE A 80 9.53 -0.54 -2.01
C PHE A 80 9.00 -1.04 -3.36
N ILE A 81 7.75 -0.73 -3.70
CA ILE A 81 7.21 -0.99 -5.05
C ILE A 81 7.96 -0.12 -6.07
N ALA A 82 8.13 1.17 -5.80
CA ALA A 82 8.89 2.08 -6.67
C ALA A 82 10.34 1.62 -6.86
N LYS A 83 11.00 1.09 -5.83
CA LYS A 83 12.34 0.53 -5.99
C LYS A 83 12.40 -0.70 -6.92
N LYS A 84 11.29 -1.43 -7.08
CA LYS A 84 11.26 -2.70 -7.80
C LYS A 84 10.85 -2.57 -9.27
N TYR A 85 10.02 -1.58 -9.60
CA TYR A 85 9.41 -1.50 -10.93
C TYR A 85 9.65 -0.13 -11.59
N PRO A 86 10.10 -0.09 -12.85
CA PRO A 86 10.11 1.13 -13.64
C PRO A 86 8.67 1.48 -14.08
N PHE A 87 8.30 2.77 -13.98
CA PHE A 87 7.00 3.30 -14.42
C PHE A 87 7.03 4.84 -14.46
N ASP A 88 5.95 5.45 -14.94
CA ASP A 88 5.76 6.90 -14.93
C ASP A 88 4.81 7.34 -13.81
N TRP A 89 5.25 8.26 -12.94
CA TRP A 89 4.41 8.75 -11.84
C TRP A 89 3.12 9.43 -12.31
N PRO A 90 3.12 10.25 -13.38
CA PRO A 90 1.88 10.81 -13.90
C PRO A 90 0.82 9.75 -14.21
N GLU A 91 1.21 8.62 -14.80
CA GLU A 91 0.30 7.51 -15.14
C GLU A 91 -0.31 6.91 -13.86
N ILE A 92 0.52 6.49 -12.91
CA ILE A 92 0.06 5.88 -11.64
C ILE A 92 -0.82 6.83 -10.82
N ILE A 93 -0.54 8.13 -10.86
CA ILE A 93 -1.35 9.13 -10.14
C ILE A 93 -2.73 9.30 -10.79
N GLU A 94 -2.84 9.29 -12.11
CA GLU A 94 -4.15 9.32 -12.77
C GLU A 94 -4.98 8.06 -12.47
N GLU A 95 -4.32 6.90 -12.36
CA GLU A 95 -4.99 5.66 -11.93
C GLU A 95 -5.52 5.76 -10.49
N ALA A 96 -4.68 6.23 -9.57
CA ALA A 96 -5.09 6.44 -8.19
C ALA A 96 -6.18 7.51 -8.05
N ARG A 97 -6.16 8.57 -8.89
CA ARG A 97 -7.20 9.60 -8.95
C ARG A 97 -8.53 9.07 -9.47
N SER A 98 -8.49 8.15 -10.42
CA SER A 98 -9.70 7.49 -10.95
C SER A 98 -10.41 6.68 -9.85
N LYS A 99 -9.66 6.17 -8.87
CA LYS A 99 -10.20 5.48 -7.68
C LYS A 99 -10.64 6.44 -6.57
N ASP A 100 -9.90 7.52 -6.36
CA ASP A 100 -10.19 8.49 -5.31
C ASP A 100 -9.78 9.91 -5.73
N LEU A 101 -10.77 10.80 -5.88
CA LEU A 101 -10.63 12.12 -6.51
C LEU A 101 -9.68 13.07 -5.77
N TRP A 102 -9.39 12.83 -4.49
CA TRP A 102 -8.45 13.68 -3.75
C TRP A 102 -7.01 13.51 -4.24
N VAL A 103 -6.69 12.39 -4.92
CA VAL A 103 -5.32 12.08 -5.31
C VAL A 103 -4.85 13.05 -6.39
N SER A 104 -3.93 13.93 -6.01
CA SER A 104 -3.24 14.85 -6.91
C SER A 104 -1.72 14.76 -6.73
N PRO A 105 -0.91 15.09 -7.75
CA PRO A 105 0.55 15.12 -7.60
C PRO A 105 1.02 16.03 -6.48
N LEU A 106 0.37 17.18 -6.28
CA LEU A 106 0.74 18.15 -5.25
C LEU A 106 0.42 17.63 -3.85
N ASP A 107 -0.74 17.02 -3.64
CA ASP A 107 -1.12 16.49 -2.32
C ASP A 107 -0.26 15.28 -1.93
N ILE A 108 -0.05 14.35 -2.86
CA ILE A 108 0.80 13.18 -2.64
C ILE A 108 2.25 13.59 -2.39
N SER A 109 2.82 14.47 -3.23
CA SER A 109 4.20 14.94 -3.04
C SER A 109 4.36 15.66 -1.69
N LYS A 110 3.40 16.50 -1.29
CA LYS A 110 3.40 17.17 0.00
C LYS A 110 3.40 16.18 1.16
N ILE A 111 2.48 15.20 1.15
CA ILE A 111 2.42 14.15 2.19
C ILE A 111 3.76 13.44 2.28
N ILE A 112 4.31 13.00 1.14
CA ILE A 112 5.59 12.28 1.10
C ILE A 112 6.71 13.15 1.67
N LYS A 113 6.79 14.44 1.33
CA LYS A 113 7.82 15.39 1.78
C LYS A 113 7.74 15.74 3.26
N GLU A 114 6.53 15.92 3.77
CA GLU A 114 6.30 16.33 5.16
C GLU A 114 6.28 15.13 6.13
N PHE A 115 6.19 13.91 5.60
CA PHE A 115 6.14 12.70 6.43
C PHE A 115 7.33 12.59 7.41
N PRO A 116 7.08 12.49 8.73
CA PRO A 116 8.14 12.37 9.72
C PRO A 116 8.85 11.02 9.64
N ILE A 117 10.13 11.04 9.23
CA ILE A 117 10.92 9.82 9.00
C ILE A 117 10.97 8.86 10.19
N LYS A 118 10.96 9.40 11.42
CA LYS A 118 10.97 8.62 12.66
C LYS A 118 9.78 7.67 12.79
N LEU A 119 8.66 7.95 12.10
CA LEU A 119 7.48 7.09 12.11
C LEU A 119 7.72 5.75 11.41
N PHE A 120 8.74 5.62 10.55
CA PHE A 120 9.16 4.31 10.04
C PHE A 120 9.62 3.36 11.15
N GLY A 121 10.07 3.88 12.30
CA GLY A 121 10.39 3.07 13.49
C GLY A 121 9.19 2.37 14.12
N SER A 122 7.96 2.78 13.81
CA SER A 122 6.73 2.11 14.27
C SER A 122 6.38 0.85 13.47
N ILE A 123 6.99 0.67 12.29
CA ILE A 123 6.75 -0.48 11.43
C ILE A 123 7.48 -1.69 11.98
N LYS A 124 6.78 -2.82 12.07
CA LYS A 124 7.36 -4.12 12.42
C LYS A 124 8.12 -4.69 11.22
N TRP A 125 9.36 -4.24 11.04
CA TRP A 125 10.23 -4.72 9.98
C TRP A 125 10.70 -6.16 10.22
N ILE A 126 10.74 -6.98 9.17
CA ILE A 126 11.40 -8.29 9.22
C ILE A 126 12.94 -8.09 9.24
N VAL A 127 13.42 -7.15 8.43
CA VAL A 127 14.82 -6.71 8.38
C VAL A 127 14.83 -5.21 8.58
N SER A 128 15.62 -4.71 9.54
CA SER A 128 15.70 -3.29 9.85
C SER A 128 16.07 -2.48 8.60
N ALA A 129 15.25 -1.49 8.27
CA ALA A 129 15.55 -0.55 7.20
C ALA A 129 16.39 0.63 7.73
N ASP A 130 17.41 1.03 6.99
CA ASP A 130 18.23 2.19 7.34
C ASP A 130 17.43 3.48 7.12
N GLU A 131 17.21 4.24 8.21
CA GLU A 131 16.40 5.46 8.22
C GLU A 131 16.96 6.54 7.26
N LYS A 132 18.29 6.67 7.16
CA LYS A 132 18.93 7.66 6.26
C LYS A 132 18.71 7.28 4.80
N VAL A 133 18.83 5.99 4.48
CA VAL A 133 18.56 5.47 3.13
C VAL A 133 17.09 5.67 2.77
N LEU A 134 16.16 5.33 3.67
CA LEU A 134 14.73 5.55 3.47
C LEU A 134 14.42 7.02 3.28
N ASN A 135 15.01 7.91 4.07
CA ASN A 135 14.78 9.35 3.93
C ASN A 135 15.25 9.89 2.58
N LYS A 136 16.43 9.46 2.13
CA LYS A 136 16.94 9.84 0.80
C LYS A 136 16.00 9.38 -0.31
N LYS A 137 15.58 8.11 -0.28
CA LYS A 137 14.68 7.53 -1.30
C LYS A 137 13.28 8.17 -1.24
N ARG A 138 12.78 8.52 -0.05
CA ARG A 138 11.53 9.29 0.16
C ARG A 138 11.58 10.67 -0.51
N LEU A 139 12.67 11.41 -0.32
CA LEU A 139 12.83 12.73 -0.94
C LEU A 139 12.97 12.64 -2.46
N GLN A 140 13.66 11.62 -2.97
CA GLN A 140 13.74 11.33 -4.41
C GLN A 140 12.35 11.01 -5.00
N MET A 141 11.57 10.17 -4.33
CA MET A 141 10.17 9.90 -4.71
C MET A 141 9.31 11.16 -4.76
N HIS A 142 9.46 12.03 -3.74
CA HIS A 142 8.79 13.33 -3.73
C HIS A 142 9.15 14.15 -4.98
N ASP A 143 10.44 14.25 -5.31
CA ASP A 143 10.89 15.05 -6.45
C ASP A 143 10.33 14.50 -7.76
N ASP A 144 10.37 13.18 -7.95
CA ASP A 144 9.83 12.55 -9.16
C ASP A 144 8.34 12.84 -9.34
N ILE A 145 7.55 12.72 -8.26
CA ILE A 145 6.12 13.01 -8.28
C ILE A 145 5.85 14.50 -8.51
N PHE A 146 6.54 15.37 -7.78
CA PHE A 146 6.34 16.83 -7.85
C PHE A 146 6.66 17.38 -9.25
N TYR A 147 7.70 16.86 -9.90
CA TYR A 147 8.10 17.26 -11.25
C TYR A 147 7.44 16.42 -12.36
N GLY A 148 6.56 15.46 -12.03
CA GLY A 148 5.87 14.62 -13.01
C GLY A 148 6.80 13.74 -13.84
N ARG A 149 7.83 13.15 -13.23
CA ARG A 149 8.87 12.35 -13.89
C ARG A 149 8.58 10.86 -13.86
N SER A 150 9.32 10.11 -14.66
CA SER A 150 9.47 8.67 -14.49
C SER A 150 10.07 8.35 -13.12
N ASN A 151 9.70 7.21 -12.56
CA ASN A 151 10.20 6.72 -11.30
C ASN A 151 11.71 6.41 -11.40
N SER A 152 12.51 7.21 -10.69
CA SER A 152 13.97 7.09 -10.66
C SER A 152 14.50 6.20 -9.52
N LEU A 153 13.60 5.60 -8.72
CA LEU A 153 13.97 4.68 -7.64
C LEU A 153 14.25 3.25 -8.11
N ALA A 154 13.70 2.87 -9.28
CA ALA A 154 13.86 1.54 -9.83
C ALA A 154 15.34 1.26 -10.13
N GLU A 155 15.83 0.13 -9.62
CA GLU A 155 17.20 -0.37 -9.80
C GLU A 155 17.20 -1.61 -10.70
#